data_AF-Q2BY26-F1
#
_entry.id   AF-Q2BY26-F1
#
_cell.length_a   1.000
_cell.length_b   1.000
_cell.length_c   1.000
_cell.angle_alpha   90.00
_cell.angle_beta   90.00
_cell.angle_gamma   90.00
#
_symmetry.space_group_name_H-M   'P 1'
#
loop_
_entity.id
_entity.type
_entity.pdbx_description
1 polymer ?
#
loop_
_entity_poly.entity_id
_entity_poly.type
_entity_poly.pdbx_seq_one_letter_code
_entity_poly.pdbx_strand_id
1 'polypeptide(L)'
;MTIKLTSPLKRIRRMRRSANMRDLVREHEFKLVDLIHPIFIEETLTERMPISTLPGISRIPETMLADEVKTLYKLGVRYVMPFGISHTKDEIGSDTWNDDGLLARMVITIKAACPDMMVIPDICFCEYTTHGHCGVYHDEHVLNDDKPILLNRISCH
;
A
#
# COMPACT_ATOMS: atom_id res chain seq x y z
N MET A 1 -10.40 -23.93 -60.69
CA MET A 1 -10.24 -24.86 -59.56
C MET A 1 -10.47 -24.07 -58.28
N THR A 2 -11.68 -24.11 -57.73
CA THR A 2 -12.09 -23.21 -56.64
C THR A 2 -11.75 -23.86 -55.30
N ILE A 3 -10.74 -23.33 -54.60
CA ILE A 3 -10.36 -23.83 -53.28
C ILE A 3 -11.49 -23.46 -52.30
N LYS A 4 -12.27 -24.46 -51.90
CA LYS A 4 -13.31 -24.33 -50.87
C LYS A 4 -12.60 -24.07 -49.53
N LEU A 5 -12.63 -22.82 -49.06
CA LEU A 5 -12.20 -22.47 -47.70
C LEU A 5 -13.15 -23.15 -46.70
N THR A 6 -12.71 -24.24 -46.09
CA THR A 6 -13.45 -24.93 -45.05
C THR A 6 -13.36 -24.17 -43.73
N SER A 7 -14.54 -23.96 -43.12
CA SER A 7 -14.75 -23.30 -41.83
C SER A 7 -13.92 -23.96 -40.69
N PRO A 8 -13.44 -23.17 -39.70
CA PRO A 8 -13.70 -21.74 -39.50
C PRO A 8 -12.55 -20.84 -39.98
N LEU A 9 -12.91 -19.76 -40.68
CA LEU A 9 -12.00 -18.72 -41.17
C LEU A 9 -11.24 -18.01 -40.03
N LYS A 10 -11.90 -17.83 -38.88
CA LYS A 10 -11.32 -17.25 -37.67
C LYS A 10 -11.04 -18.34 -36.65
N ARG A 11 -9.77 -18.64 -36.42
CA ARG A 11 -9.34 -19.65 -35.44
C ARG A 11 -8.35 -19.04 -34.45
N ILE A 12 -8.87 -18.49 -33.35
CA ILE A 12 -8.08 -17.77 -32.33
C ILE A 12 -6.93 -18.64 -31.77
N ARG A 13 -7.11 -19.97 -31.73
CA ARG A 13 -6.06 -20.91 -31.31
C ARG A 13 -4.77 -20.82 -32.14
N ARG A 14 -4.79 -20.26 -33.36
CA ARG A 14 -3.58 -20.02 -34.17
C ARG A 14 -2.58 -19.13 -33.42
N MET A 15 -3.08 -18.11 -32.72
CA MET A 15 -2.28 -17.17 -31.92
C MET A 15 -1.84 -17.74 -30.55
N ARG A 16 -2.24 -18.97 -30.22
CA ARG A 16 -1.90 -19.62 -28.93
C ARG A 16 -0.97 -20.82 -29.07
N ARG A 17 -0.49 -21.09 -30.29
CA ARG A 17 0.26 -22.31 -30.65
C ARG A 17 1.63 -22.43 -29.98
N SER A 18 2.35 -21.33 -29.81
CA SER A 18 3.69 -21.32 -29.19
C SER A 18 3.77 -20.20 -28.15
N ALA A 19 4.78 -20.28 -27.26
CA ALA A 19 5.06 -19.22 -26.29
C ALA A 19 5.32 -17.89 -27.02
N ASN A 20 6.25 -17.87 -27.98
CA ASN A 20 6.59 -16.67 -28.75
C ASN A 20 5.39 -16.04 -29.46
N MET A 21 4.45 -16.85 -29.97
CA MET A 21 3.24 -16.32 -30.61
C MET A 21 2.30 -15.68 -29.59
N ARG A 22 2.19 -16.25 -28.38
CA ARG A 22 1.41 -15.63 -27.29
C ARG A 22 2.08 -14.37 -26.77
N ASP A 23 3.41 -14.33 -26.72
CA ASP A 23 4.16 -13.14 -26.31
C ASP A 23 3.98 -12.00 -27.33
N LEU A 24 4.03 -12.30 -28.63
CA LEU A 24 3.85 -11.31 -29.71
C LEU A 24 2.48 -10.60 -29.66
N VAL A 25 1.44 -11.29 -29.20
CA VAL A 25 0.07 -10.72 -29.11
C VAL A 25 -0.42 -10.51 -27.70
N ARG A 26 0.50 -10.49 -26.72
CA ARG A 26 0.16 -10.15 -25.36
C ARG A 26 -0.23 -8.68 -25.30
N GLU A 27 -1.44 -8.41 -24.81
CA GLU A 27 -1.99 -7.06 -24.72
C GLU A 27 -1.56 -6.33 -23.44
N HIS A 28 -1.33 -7.08 -22.36
CA HIS A 28 -0.97 -6.54 -21.05
C HIS A 28 0.26 -7.26 -20.48
N GLU A 29 1.15 -6.49 -19.90
CA GLU A 29 2.30 -6.94 -19.13
C GLU A 29 2.24 -6.23 -17.77
N PHE A 30 2.64 -6.94 -16.72
CA PHE A 30 2.85 -6.35 -15.40
C PHE A 30 4.33 -6.34 -15.08
N LYS A 31 4.81 -5.20 -14.63
CA LYS A 31 6.17 -4.95 -14.18
C LYS A 31 6.14 -4.60 -12.70
N LEU A 32 7.28 -4.70 -12.02
CA LEU A 32 7.37 -4.29 -10.62
C LEU A 32 6.98 -2.83 -10.39
N VAL A 33 7.14 -1.98 -11.41
CA VAL A 33 6.73 -0.57 -11.37
C VAL A 33 5.22 -0.37 -11.45
N ASP A 34 4.43 -1.42 -11.69
CA ASP A 34 2.97 -1.34 -11.64
C ASP A 34 2.42 -1.72 -10.26
N LEU A 35 3.30 -2.12 -9.32
CA LEU A 35 2.93 -2.65 -8.01
C LEU A 35 3.26 -1.66 -6.89
N ILE A 36 2.32 -1.52 -5.96
CA ILE A 36 2.50 -0.83 -4.68
C ILE A 36 2.64 -1.89 -3.61
N HIS A 37 3.63 -1.73 -2.72
CA HIS A 37 3.86 -2.65 -1.62
C HIS A 37 3.38 -2.06 -0.28
N PRO A 38 2.33 -2.62 0.33
CA PRO A 38 1.93 -2.28 1.69
C PRO A 38 2.98 -2.72 2.71
N ILE A 39 3.33 -1.85 3.64
CA ILE A 39 4.23 -2.16 4.77
C ILE A 39 3.46 -1.88 6.06
N PHE A 40 3.47 -2.83 7.00
CA PHE A 40 2.84 -2.64 8.31
C PHE A 40 3.91 -2.37 9.36
N ILE A 41 3.88 -1.19 9.95
CA ILE A 41 4.86 -0.72 10.93
C ILE A 41 4.14 -0.61 12.27
N GLU A 42 4.73 -1.16 13.32
CA GLU A 42 4.18 -1.05 14.67
C GLU A 42 5.18 -0.38 15.60
N GLU A 43 4.73 0.67 16.29
CA GLU A 43 5.52 1.28 17.35
C GLU A 43 5.61 0.33 18.54
N THR A 44 6.71 0.38 19.31
CA THR A 44 7.03 -0.52 20.43
C THR A 44 7.44 -1.96 20.10
N LEU A 45 7.20 -2.44 18.87
CA LEU A 45 7.65 -3.76 18.44
C LEU A 45 9.19 -3.82 18.40
N THR A 46 9.79 -4.94 18.79
CA THR A 46 11.26 -5.13 18.74
C THR A 46 11.71 -6.15 17.70
N GLU A 47 10.82 -7.04 17.28
CA GLU A 47 11.06 -8.08 16.29
C GLU A 47 9.86 -8.23 15.35
N ARG A 48 10.04 -8.81 14.16
CA ARG A 48 8.92 -8.98 13.22
C ARG A 48 7.84 -9.89 13.79
N MET A 49 6.59 -9.43 13.71
CA MET A 49 5.44 -10.18 14.21
C MET A 49 4.51 -10.59 13.06
N PRO A 50 4.35 -11.89 12.78
CA PRO A 50 3.44 -12.39 11.76
C PRO A 50 1.99 -11.96 11.99
N ILE A 51 1.27 -11.64 10.91
CA ILE A 51 -0.17 -11.38 10.95
C ILE A 51 -0.90 -12.69 10.67
N SER A 52 -1.60 -13.25 11.66
CA SER A 52 -2.22 -14.58 11.58
C SER A 52 -3.24 -14.72 10.44
N THR A 53 -3.96 -13.63 10.11
CA THR A 53 -4.95 -13.59 9.03
C THR A 53 -4.35 -13.37 7.64
N LEU A 54 -3.08 -12.97 7.55
CA LEU A 54 -2.36 -12.69 6.30
C LEU A 54 -1.05 -13.51 6.24
N PRO A 55 -1.12 -14.79 5.86
CA PRO A 55 0.06 -15.65 5.78
C PRO A 55 1.15 -15.05 4.88
N GLY A 56 2.37 -14.97 5.40
CA GLY A 56 3.53 -14.40 4.70
C GLY A 56 3.71 -12.89 4.89
N ILE A 57 2.79 -12.22 5.59
CA ILE A 57 2.90 -10.81 5.97
C ILE A 57 3.17 -10.69 7.47
N SER A 58 4.04 -9.74 7.82
CA SER A 58 4.38 -9.43 9.21
C SER A 58 4.32 -7.93 9.44
N ARG A 59 3.98 -7.54 10.66
CA ARG A 59 4.26 -6.21 11.20
C ARG A 59 5.75 -6.13 11.51
N ILE A 60 6.37 -5.01 11.17
CA ILE A 60 7.78 -4.76 11.45
C ILE A 60 7.94 -3.68 12.52
N PRO A 61 9.00 -3.75 13.33
CA PRO A 61 9.41 -2.63 14.16
C PRO A 61 9.69 -1.38 13.34
N GLU A 62 9.35 -0.21 13.87
CA GLU A 62 9.72 1.09 13.28
C GLU A 62 11.25 1.17 13.03
N THR A 63 12.05 0.60 13.94
CA THR A 63 13.52 0.54 13.82
C THR A 63 14.02 -0.24 12.60
N MET A 64 13.22 -1.15 12.05
CA MET A 64 13.58 -1.96 10.87
C MET A 64 13.14 -1.32 9.55
N LEU A 65 12.34 -0.25 9.59
CA LEU A 65 11.70 0.34 8.42
C LEU A 65 12.72 0.80 7.36
N ALA A 66 13.80 1.48 7.80
CA ALA A 66 14.82 2.00 6.89
C ALA A 66 15.50 0.90 6.06
N ASP A 67 15.83 -0.23 6.70
CA ASP A 67 16.49 -1.35 6.03
C ASP A 67 15.52 -2.15 5.15
N GLU A 68 14.26 -2.26 5.56
CA GLU A 68 13.22 -2.87 4.74
C GLU A 68 13.02 -2.10 3.43
N VAL A 69 12.88 -0.79 3.50
CA VAL A 69 12.72 0.10 2.33
C VAL A 69 13.89 -0.02 1.37
N LYS A 70 15.13 0.00 1.88
CA LYS A 70 16.34 -0.16 1.06
C LYS A 70 16.34 -1.52 0.36
N THR A 71 15.91 -2.57 1.05
CA THR A 71 15.83 -3.92 0.49
C THR A 71 14.78 -4.00 -0.61
N LEU A 72 13.59 -3.48 -0.37
CA LEU A 72 12.50 -3.41 -1.36
C LEU A 72 12.93 -2.64 -2.61
N TYR A 73 13.61 -1.50 -2.43
CA TYR A 73 14.09 -0.69 -3.56
C TYR A 73 15.14 -1.44 -4.40
N LYS A 74 16.06 -2.18 -3.76
CA LYS A 74 17.04 -3.04 -4.45
C LYS A 74 16.37 -4.15 -5.25
N LEU A 75 15.25 -4.68 -4.77
CA LEU A 75 14.44 -5.70 -5.47
C LEU A 75 13.64 -5.14 -6.65
N GLY A 76 13.61 -3.82 -6.83
CA GLY A 76 12.92 -3.15 -7.94
C GLY A 76 11.54 -2.59 -7.59
N VAL A 77 11.12 -2.66 -6.32
CA VAL A 77 9.91 -1.97 -5.85
C VAL A 77 10.16 -0.46 -5.86
N ARG A 78 9.16 0.30 -6.28
CA ARG A 78 9.25 1.77 -6.40
C ARG A 78 8.21 2.52 -5.59
N TYR A 79 7.12 1.86 -5.19
CA TYR A 79 6.01 2.46 -4.48
C TYR A 79 5.70 1.67 -3.22
N VAL A 80 5.60 2.35 -2.09
CA VAL A 80 5.23 1.76 -0.80
C VAL A 80 4.07 2.50 -0.17
N MET A 81 3.22 1.76 0.52
CA MET A 81 2.10 2.29 1.30
C MET A 81 2.30 1.89 2.77
N PRO A 82 2.86 2.78 3.62
CA PRO A 82 3.04 2.49 5.02
C PRO A 82 1.71 2.58 5.77
N PHE A 83 1.44 1.55 6.59
CA PHE A 83 0.34 1.48 7.56
C PHE A 83 0.93 1.43 8.96
N GLY A 84 0.43 2.29 9.85
CA GLY A 84 1.02 2.54 11.16
C GLY A 84 0.12 2.01 12.28
N ILE A 85 0.57 0.98 12.98
CA ILE A 85 -0.07 0.53 14.21
C ILE A 85 0.45 1.39 15.37
N SER A 86 -0.30 2.43 15.69
CA SER A 86 -0.04 3.30 16.84
C SER A 86 -0.56 2.68 18.14
N HIS A 87 0.20 2.87 19.21
CA HIS A 87 -0.14 2.60 20.60
C HIS A 87 -0.59 3.88 21.32
N THR A 88 -0.40 5.05 20.70
CA THR A 88 -0.88 6.34 21.18
C THR A 88 -2.22 6.67 20.52
N LYS A 89 -3.31 6.09 21.03
CA LYS A 89 -4.67 6.27 20.51
C LYS A 89 -5.51 7.21 21.35
N ASP A 90 -6.33 8.03 20.70
CA ASP A 90 -7.31 8.90 21.36
C ASP A 90 -8.65 8.92 20.58
N GLU A 91 -9.65 9.68 21.03
CA GLU A 91 -10.97 9.70 20.39
C GLU A 91 -10.98 10.36 18.99
N ILE A 92 -9.94 11.10 18.65
CA ILE A 92 -9.91 11.93 17.42
C ILE A 92 -8.81 11.53 16.44
N GLY A 93 -7.94 10.60 16.81
CA GLY A 93 -6.76 10.18 16.05
C GLY A 93 -5.66 11.24 15.98
N SER A 94 -5.40 11.99 17.05
CA SER A 94 -4.57 13.21 16.99
C SER A 94 -3.11 12.99 16.56
N ASP A 95 -2.58 11.79 16.75
CA ASP A 95 -1.23 11.40 16.33
C ASP A 95 -1.04 11.49 14.81
N THR A 96 -2.12 11.38 14.03
CA THR A 96 -2.07 11.44 12.55
C THR A 96 -1.63 12.78 11.98
N TRP A 97 -1.84 13.88 12.70
CA TRP A 97 -1.42 15.23 12.30
C TRP A 97 -0.35 15.82 13.23
N ASN A 98 0.26 14.98 14.07
CA ASN A 98 1.39 15.38 14.89
C ASN A 98 2.67 15.30 14.05
N ASP A 99 3.49 16.36 14.05
CA ASP A 99 4.78 16.40 13.35
C ASP A 99 5.75 15.31 13.86
N ASP A 100 5.60 14.91 15.13
CA ASP A 100 6.35 13.80 15.74
C ASP A 100 5.56 12.48 15.77
N GLY A 101 4.38 12.44 15.13
CA GLY A 101 3.47 11.28 15.12
C GLY A 101 3.95 10.14 14.24
N LEU A 102 3.39 8.93 14.42
CA LEU A 102 3.89 7.73 13.74
C LEU A 102 3.88 7.88 12.21
N LEU A 103 2.83 8.48 11.65
CA LEU A 103 2.75 8.74 10.20
C LEU A 103 3.92 9.59 9.69
N ALA A 104 4.18 10.72 10.35
CA ALA A 104 5.26 11.62 9.98
C ALA A 104 6.63 10.94 10.10
N ARG A 105 6.89 10.25 11.23
CA ARG A 105 8.13 9.51 11.46
C ARG A 105 8.37 8.42 10.41
N MET A 106 7.34 7.68 10.01
CA MET A 106 7.43 6.68 8.94
C MET A 106 7.84 7.31 7.61
N VAL A 107 7.15 8.38 7.20
CA VAL A 107 7.44 9.07 5.91
C VAL A 107 8.85 9.63 5.90
N ILE A 108 9.26 10.33 6.97
CA ILE A 108 10.62 10.89 7.11
C ILE A 108 11.66 9.78 7.04
N THR A 109 11.46 8.68 7.78
CA THR A 109 12.39 7.54 7.79
C THR A 109 12.54 6.91 6.41
N ILE A 110 11.43 6.70 5.69
CA ILE A 110 11.44 6.14 4.34
C ILE A 110 12.21 7.07 3.39
N LYS A 111 11.92 8.38 3.42
CA LYS A 111 12.56 9.37 2.54
C LYS A 111 14.04 9.57 2.86
N ALA A 112 14.43 9.52 4.12
CA ALA A 112 15.83 9.57 4.52
C ALA A 112 16.59 8.31 4.07
N ALA A 113 15.97 7.13 4.15
CA ALA A 113 16.58 5.86 3.79
C ALA A 113 16.67 5.65 2.26
N CYS A 114 15.67 6.11 1.51
CA CYS A 114 15.58 6.00 0.06
C CYS A 114 14.77 7.18 -0.53
N PRO A 115 15.44 8.29 -0.90
CA PRO A 115 14.76 9.49 -1.41
C PRO A 115 13.88 9.24 -2.65
N ASP A 116 14.33 8.32 -3.52
CA ASP A 116 13.65 7.94 -4.76
C ASP A 116 12.45 6.99 -4.54
N MET A 117 12.27 6.44 -3.33
CA MET A 117 11.09 5.62 -3.03
C MET A 117 9.85 6.51 -3.02
N MET A 118 8.84 6.15 -3.82
CA MET A 118 7.54 6.82 -3.78
C MET A 118 6.74 6.31 -2.59
N VAL A 119 6.31 7.24 -1.74
CA VAL A 119 5.55 6.94 -0.52
C VAL A 119 4.11 7.40 -0.75
N ILE A 120 3.18 6.49 -0.49
CA ILE A 120 1.74 6.74 -0.57
C ILE A 120 1.21 6.61 0.86
N PRO A 121 1.18 7.69 1.65
CA PRO A 121 0.73 7.61 3.03
C PRO A 121 -0.76 7.26 3.10
N ASP A 122 -1.14 6.44 4.08
CA ASP A 122 -2.55 6.25 4.43
C ASP A 122 -3.05 7.47 5.22
N ILE A 123 -3.94 8.25 4.62
CA ILE A 123 -4.53 9.45 5.23
C ILE A 123 -5.85 9.03 5.89
N CYS A 124 -5.75 8.45 7.08
CA CYS A 124 -6.90 7.91 7.80
C CYS A 124 -6.71 7.91 9.32
N PHE A 125 -7.81 7.80 10.07
CA PHE A 125 -7.79 7.83 11.54
C PHE A 125 -8.04 6.48 12.20
N CYS A 126 -8.50 5.46 11.46
CA CYS A 126 -8.99 4.23 12.11
C CYS A 126 -7.87 3.44 12.82
N GLU A 127 -6.61 3.65 12.47
CA GLU A 127 -5.46 3.05 13.18
C GLU A 127 -5.10 3.80 14.48
N TYR A 128 -5.57 5.05 14.61
CA TYR A 128 -5.17 6.01 15.66
C TYR A 128 -6.32 6.37 16.60
N THR A 129 -7.56 6.00 16.28
CA THR A 129 -8.70 6.20 17.16
C THR A 129 -8.91 5.03 18.13
N THR A 130 -9.35 5.30 19.35
CA THR A 130 -9.70 4.29 20.37
C THR A 130 -10.84 3.37 19.89
N HIS A 131 -11.82 3.93 19.19
CA HIS A 131 -12.97 3.21 18.65
C HIS A 131 -12.71 2.55 17.27
N GLY A 132 -11.58 2.84 16.62
CA GLY A 132 -11.20 2.24 15.34
C GLY A 132 -12.06 2.68 14.14
N HIS A 133 -12.70 3.85 14.23
CA HIS A 133 -13.46 4.43 13.12
C HIS A 133 -12.63 5.49 12.41
N CYS A 134 -12.93 5.70 11.14
CA CYS A 134 -12.13 6.56 10.27
C CYS A 134 -12.52 8.05 10.40
N GLY A 135 -12.77 8.52 11.63
CA GLY A 135 -13.13 9.90 11.96
C GLY A 135 -13.77 10.00 13.34
N VAL A 136 -14.09 11.23 13.77
CA VAL A 136 -14.71 11.52 15.08
C VAL A 136 -16.04 10.80 15.23
N TYR A 137 -16.20 10.07 16.35
CA TYR A 137 -17.42 9.34 16.67
C TYR A 137 -18.28 10.15 17.65
N HIS A 138 -19.54 10.42 17.27
CA HIS A 138 -20.51 11.11 18.12
C HIS A 138 -21.91 10.57 17.83
N ASP A 139 -22.74 10.39 18.86
CA ASP A 139 -24.14 9.94 18.74
C ASP A 139 -24.33 8.71 17.82
N GLU A 140 -23.54 7.66 18.05
CA GLU A 140 -23.57 6.38 17.29
C GLU A 140 -23.20 6.47 15.80
N HIS A 141 -22.69 7.61 15.36
CA HIS A 141 -22.30 7.84 13.97
C HIS A 141 -20.91 8.45 13.85
N VAL A 142 -20.23 8.13 12.75
CA VAL A 142 -18.97 8.80 12.42
C VAL A 142 -19.32 10.10 11.70
N LEU A 143 -19.00 11.23 12.33
CA LEU A 143 -19.32 12.55 11.80
C LEU A 143 -18.60 12.78 10.46
N ASN A 144 -19.36 13.05 9.41
CA ASN A 144 -18.81 13.18 8.06
C ASN A 144 -18.29 14.58 7.75
N ASP A 145 -18.78 15.61 8.44
CA ASP A 145 -18.44 17.02 8.18
C ASP A 145 -17.14 17.45 8.88
N ASP A 146 -16.76 16.80 9.99
CA ASP A 146 -15.49 17.06 10.68
C ASP A 146 -14.30 16.31 10.03
N LYS A 147 -14.57 15.22 9.31
CA LYS A 147 -13.54 14.40 8.63
C LYS A 147 -12.71 15.17 7.61
N PRO A 148 -13.28 15.95 6.65
CA PRO A 148 -12.49 16.71 5.69
C PRO A 148 -11.54 17.71 6.36
N ILE A 149 -11.94 18.31 7.48
CA ILE A 149 -11.13 19.30 8.20
C ILE A 149 -9.91 18.62 8.83
N LEU A 150 -10.09 17.45 9.44
CA LEU A 150 -8.98 16.70 10.04
C LEU A 150 -8.10 16.04 8.97
N LEU A 151 -8.67 15.53 7.87
CA LEU A 151 -7.92 14.98 6.75
C LEU A 151 -7.06 16.05 6.06
N ASN A 152 -7.58 17.28 5.95
CA ASN A 152 -6.79 18.42 5.45
C ASN A 152 -5.59 18.73 6.35
N ARG A 153 -5.70 18.54 7.67
CA ARG A 153 -4.54 18.71 8.57
C ARG A 153 -3.47 17.68 8.27
N ILE A 154 -3.84 16.41 8.10
CA ILE A 154 -2.87 15.35 7.74
C ILE A 154 -2.23 15.63 6.37
N SER A 155 -3.01 16.05 5.37
CA SER A 155 -2.52 16.23 4.00
C SER A 155 -1.66 17.50 3.79
N CYS A 156 -1.76 18.49 4.67
CA CYS A 156 -0.99 19.74 4.55
C CYS A 156 0.37 19.68 5.28
N HIS A 157 0.63 18.62 6.03
CA HIS A 157 1.92 18.31 6.66
C HIS A 157 2.71 17.30 5.80
#